data_AF-A0A9Y2AXM9-F1
#
_entry.id   AF-A0A9Y2AXM9-F1
#
_cell.length_a   1.000
_cell.length_b   1.000
_cell.length_c   1.000
_cell.angle_alpha   90.00
_cell.angle_beta   90.00
_cell.angle_gamma   90.00
#
_symmetry.space_group_name_H-M   'P 1'
#
loop_
_entity.id
_entity.type
_entity.pdbx_description
1 polymer ?
#
loop_
_entity_poly.entity_id
_entity_poly.type
_entity_poly.pdbx_seq_one_letter_code
_entity_poly.pdbx_strand_id
1 'polypeptide(L)'
;MADLIDQALTFVRSPSYIDLTARQLAIIGVAMDARQPLRVKEMAAAIMVEKPVITRALNRMEREGLLERRTGADRRDRFIHVTDAGRAFRASIGGAA
;
A
#
# COMPACT_ATOMS: atom_id res chain seq x y z
N MET A 1 16.04 -13.57 4.15
CA MET A 1 15.02 -13.62 3.09
C MET A 1 13.87 -14.40 3.70
N ALA A 2 12.80 -13.74 4.14
CA ALA A 2 11.66 -14.46 4.73
C ALA A 2 11.13 -15.46 3.70
N ASP A 3 10.81 -16.68 4.14
CA ASP A 3 10.26 -17.71 3.26
C ASP A 3 8.96 -17.17 2.64
N LEU A 4 8.89 -17.19 1.31
CA LEU A 4 7.71 -16.79 0.55
C LEU A 4 6.47 -17.54 1.04
N ILE A 5 6.65 -18.79 1.48
CA ILE A 5 5.59 -19.63 2.03
C ILE A 5 5.10 -19.08 3.37
N ASP A 6 5.98 -18.66 4.28
CA ASP A 6 5.59 -18.08 5.57
C ASP A 6 4.82 -16.76 5.40
N GLN A 7 5.25 -15.93 4.45
CA GLN A 7 4.53 -14.70 4.11
C GLN A 7 3.14 -15.02 3.55
N ALA A 8 3.05 -15.95 2.60
CA ALA A 8 1.77 -16.37 2.01
C ALA A 8 0.82 -16.99 3.04
N LEU A 9 1.33 -17.83 3.95
CA LEU A 9 0.53 -18.45 5.01
C LEU A 9 0.03 -17.41 6.03
N THR A 10 0.82 -16.39 6.33
CA THR A 10 0.36 -15.25 7.15
C THR A 10 -0.86 -14.59 6.52
N PHE A 11 -0.84 -14.36 5.19
CA PHE A 11 -1.98 -13.78 4.46
C PHE A 11 -3.23 -14.65 4.45
N VAL A 12 -3.08 -15.97 4.31
CA VAL A 12 -4.21 -16.90 4.19
C VAL A 12 -4.85 -17.18 5.56
N ARG A 13 -4.09 -17.11 6.66
CA ARG A 13 -4.51 -17.60 7.97
C ARG A 13 -5.17 -16.57 8.88
N SER A 14 -4.96 -15.26 8.71
CA SER A 14 -5.64 -14.32 9.63
C SER A 14 -7.07 -13.97 9.18
N PRO A 15 -8.04 -14.05 10.10
CA PRO A 15 -9.44 -13.70 9.82
C PRO A 15 -9.66 -12.20 9.56
N SER A 16 -8.63 -11.36 9.72
CA SER A 16 -8.68 -9.92 9.38
C SER A 16 -8.37 -9.65 7.89
N TYR A 17 -7.96 -10.66 7.11
CA TYR A 17 -7.62 -10.52 5.69
C TYR A 17 -8.81 -10.77 4.77
N ILE A 18 -9.90 -10.03 5.00
CA ILE A 18 -10.98 -9.99 4.02
C ILE A 18 -10.58 -8.95 2.97
N ASP A 19 -10.07 -9.45 1.83
CA ASP A 19 -9.94 -8.79 0.52
C ASP A 19 -8.74 -7.88 0.20
N LEU A 20 -7.55 -8.15 0.74
CA LEU A 20 -6.34 -7.50 0.19
C LEU A 20 -5.65 -8.35 -0.85
N THR A 21 -5.61 -7.81 -2.06
CA THR A 21 -4.80 -8.35 -3.15
C THR A 21 -3.32 -8.14 -2.87
N ALA A 22 -2.46 -9.02 -3.40
CA ALA A 22 -1.00 -8.86 -3.37
C ALA A 22 -0.52 -7.46 -3.79
N ARG A 23 -1.29 -6.81 -4.68
CA ARG A 23 -1.03 -5.45 -5.13
C ARG A 23 -1.21 -4.40 -4.05
N GLN A 24 -2.28 -4.47 -3.25
CA GLN A 24 -2.52 -3.50 -2.18
C GLN A 24 -1.46 -3.63 -1.08
N LEU A 25 -0.97 -4.86 -0.84
CA LEU A 25 0.14 -5.14 0.07
C LEU A 25 1.47 -4.55 -0.43
N ALA A 26 1.78 -4.73 -1.72
CA ALA A 26 2.94 -4.10 -2.32
C ALA A 26 2.85 -2.56 -2.23
N ILE A 27 1.69 -1.98 -2.52
CA ILE A 27 1.49 -0.52 -2.47
C ILE A 27 1.71 0.02 -1.06
N ILE A 28 1.10 -0.57 -0.02
CA ILE A 28 1.25 -0.06 1.35
C ILE A 28 2.66 -0.27 1.88
N GLY A 29 3.31 -1.39 1.53
CA GLY A 29 4.71 -1.65 1.88
C GLY A 29 5.64 -0.61 1.27
N VAL A 30 5.58 -0.42 -0.05
CA VAL A 30 6.39 0.58 -0.74
C VAL A 30 6.11 2.00 -0.24
N ALA A 31 4.85 2.34 0.06
CA ALA A 31 4.51 3.65 0.59
C ALA A 31 5.06 3.88 2.02
N MET A 32 5.19 2.83 2.85
CA MET A 32 5.78 2.92 4.19
C MET A 32 7.31 3.00 4.15
N ASP A 33 7.95 2.27 3.22
CA ASP A 33 9.42 2.22 3.10
C ASP A 33 9.99 3.42 2.34
N ALA A 34 9.16 4.16 1.61
CA ALA A 34 9.59 5.33 0.87
C ALA A 34 10.05 6.45 1.81
N ARG A 35 11.26 6.97 1.59
CA ARG A 35 11.83 8.10 2.36
C ARG A 35 11.02 9.39 2.25
N GLN A 36 10.22 9.51 1.19
CA GLN A 36 9.32 10.63 0.93
C GLN A 36 8.03 10.13 0.25
N PRO A 37 6.90 10.83 0.41
CA PRO A 37 5.65 10.49 -0.25
C PRO A 37 5.82 10.36 -1.77
N LEU A 38 5.27 9.29 -2.34
CA LEU A 38 5.39 8.99 -3.77
C LEU A 38 4.19 9.54 -4.55
N ARG A 39 4.43 10.00 -5.77
CA ARG A 39 3.37 10.22 -6.76
C ARG A 39 2.88 8.90 -7.33
N VAL A 40 1.69 8.90 -7.94
CA VAL A 40 1.13 7.69 -8.61
C VAL A 40 2.09 7.10 -9.65
N LYS A 41 2.79 7.95 -10.42
CA LYS A 41 3.76 7.50 -11.43
C LYS A 41 4.98 6.79 -10.80
N GLU A 42 5.42 7.27 -9.64
CA GLU A 42 6.57 6.73 -8.92
C GLU A 42 6.20 5.42 -8.24
N MET A 43 5.00 5.33 -7.67
CA MET A 43 4.45 4.07 -7.16
C MET A 43 4.34 3.00 -8.26
N ALA A 44 3.85 3.38 -9.45
CA ALA A 44 3.74 2.48 -10.60
C ALA A 44 5.11 1.94 -11.03
N ALA A 45 6.11 2.81 -11.11
CA ALA A 45 7.49 2.43 -11.40
C ALA A 45 8.07 1.53 -10.31
N ALA A 46 7.86 1.86 -9.04
CA ALA A 46 8.40 1.11 -7.90
C ALA A 46 7.88 -0.33 -7.83
N ILE A 47 6.62 -0.57 -8.21
CA ILE A 47 6.05 -1.93 -8.23
C ILE A 47 5.99 -2.55 -9.64
N MET A 48 6.64 -1.93 -10.62
CA MET A 48 6.79 -2.42 -12.00
C MET A 48 5.47 -2.74 -12.72
N VAL A 49 4.48 -1.86 -12.62
CA VAL A 49 3.19 -2.02 -13.33
C VAL A 49 2.71 -0.72 -13.96
N GLU A 50 1.73 -0.85 -14.86
CA GLU A 50 1.11 0.28 -15.53
C GLU A 50 0.29 1.18 -14.58
N LYS A 51 0.33 2.49 -14.82
CA LYS A 51 -0.36 3.52 -14.01
C LYS A 51 -1.87 3.27 -13.79
N PRO A 52 -2.67 2.82 -14.79
CA PRO A 52 -4.09 2.54 -14.57
C PRO A 52 -4.33 1.44 -13.53
N VAL A 53 -3.39 0.50 -13.41
CA VAL A 53 -3.46 -0.61 -12.45
C VAL A 53 -3.30 -0.08 -11.02
N ILE A 54 -2.35 0.83 -10.81
CA ILE A 54 -2.16 1.52 -9.52
C ILE A 54 -3.36 2.37 -9.17
N THR A 55 -3.87 3.14 -10.12
CA THR A 55 -4.92 4.12 -9.86
C THR A 55 -6.18 3.47 -9.29
N ARG A 56 -6.58 2.29 -9.82
CA ARG A 56 -7.71 1.53 -9.28
C ARG A 56 -7.46 1.03 -7.86
N ALA A 57 -6.26 0.53 -7.58
CA ALA A 57 -5.90 0.05 -6.26
C ALA A 57 -5.88 1.20 -5.23
N LEU A 58 -5.29 2.35 -5.58
CA LEU A 58 -5.29 3.53 -4.73
C LEU A 58 -6.71 4.02 -4.42
N ASN A 59 -7.58 4.11 -5.42
CA ASN A 59 -8.98 4.50 -5.19
C ASN A 59 -9.70 3.55 -4.21
N ARG A 60 -9.38 2.25 -4.25
CA ARG A 60 -9.94 1.28 -3.29
C ARG A 60 -9.36 1.49 -1.90
N MET A 61 -8.04 1.58 -1.76
CA MET A 61 -7.37 1.78 -0.47
C MET A 61 -7.70 3.11 0.19
N GLU A 62 -8.00 4.15 -0.59
CA GLU A 62 -8.53 5.42 -0.08
C GLU A 62 -9.95 5.26 0.48
N ARG A 63 -10.84 4.53 -0.22
CA ARG A 63 -12.18 4.22 0.29
C ARG A 63 -12.15 3.38 1.56
N GLU A 64 -11.15 2.52 1.69
CA GLU A 64 -10.88 1.71 2.89
C GLU A 64 -10.18 2.53 4.00
N GLY A 65 -9.85 3.80 3.74
CA GLY A 65 -9.20 4.69 4.71
C GLY A 65 -7.74 4.36 5.00
N LEU A 66 -7.10 3.50 4.21
CA LEU A 66 -5.72 3.05 4.41
C LEU A 66 -4.68 4.04 3.85
N LEU A 67 -5.04 4.72 2.77
CA LEU A 67 -4.21 5.70 2.08
C LEU A 67 -5.00 6.98 1.84
N GLU A 68 -4.29 8.05 1.52
CA GLU A 68 -4.86 9.28 0.99
C GLU A 68 -3.92 9.94 -0.01
N ARG A 69 -4.47 10.64 -1.00
CA ARG A 69 -3.70 11.49 -1.91
C ARG A 69 -3.80 12.95 -1.49
N ARG A 70 -2.67 13.54 -1.12
CA ARG A 70 -2.57 14.95 -0.74
C ARG A 70 -1.99 15.78 -1.89
N THR A 71 -2.49 16.99 -2.06
CA THR A 71 -2.00 17.93 -3.07
C THR A 71 -0.65 18.50 -2.62
N GLY A 72 0.31 18.58 -3.54
CA GLY A 72 1.58 19.26 -3.32
C GLY A 72 1.48 20.78 -3.41
N ALA A 73 2.63 21.45 -3.40
CA ALA A 73 2.70 22.89 -3.63
C ALA A 73 2.21 23.28 -5.04
N ASP A 74 2.52 22.48 -6.07
CA ASP A 74 1.85 22.55 -7.37
C ASP A 74 0.53 21.76 -7.29
N ARG A 75 -0.58 22.42 -7.65
CA ARG A 75 -1.93 21.84 -7.67
C ARG A 75 -2.06 20.59 -8.56
N ARG A 76 -1.11 20.37 -9.47
CA ARG A 76 -1.07 19.21 -10.36
C ARG A 76 -0.44 17.98 -9.71
N ASP A 77 0.24 18.15 -8.58
CA ASP A 77 0.92 17.08 -7.88
C ASP A 77 0.05 16.49 -6.79
N ARG A 78 -0.10 15.16 -6.83
CA ARG A 78 -0.75 14.38 -5.79
C ARG A 78 0.20 13.31 -5.28
N PHE A 79 0.45 13.34 -3.98
CA PHE A 79 1.34 12.44 -3.27
C PHE A 79 0.53 11.46 -2.43
N ILE A 80 0.98 10.22 -2.40
CA ILE A 80 0.37 9.12 -1.66
C ILE A 80 0.90 9.17 -0.23
N HIS A 81 0.00 9.24 0.74
CA HIS A 81 0.30 9.17 2.16
C HIS A 81 -0.42 7.98 2.78
N VAL A 82 0.27 7.29 3.69
CA VAL A 82 -0.34 6.25 4.51
C VAL A 82 -1.03 6.92 5.69
N THR A 83 -2.28 6.55 5.95
CA THR A 83 -3.03 7.05 7.11
C THR A 83 -2.61 6.33 8.39
N ASP A 84 -3.10 6.78 9.55
CA ASP A 84 -2.90 6.04 10.80
C ASP A 84 -3.56 4.65 10.75
N ALA A 85 -4.74 4.55 10.14
CA ALA A 85 -5.40 3.27 9.91
C ALA A 85 -4.56 2.36 9.01
N GLY A 86 -3.96 2.89 7.95
CA GLY A 86 -3.04 2.14 7.08
C GLY A 86 -1.79 1.63 7.80
N ARG A 87 -1.21 2.44 8.71
CA ARG A 87 -0.09 2.04 9.56
C ARG A 87 -0.47 0.91 10.52
N ALA A 88 -1.57 1.08 11.26
CA ALA A 88 -2.08 0.08 12.20
C ALA A 88 -2.39 -1.23 11.46
N PHE A 89 -2.99 -1.11 10.28
CA PHE A 89 -3.27 -2.22 9.40
C PHE A 89 -1.99 -2.93 8.95
N ARG A 90 -0.97 -2.21 8.47
CA ARG A 90 0.33 -2.82 8.08
C ARG A 90 1.02 -3.55 9.24
N ALA A 91 0.88 -3.05 10.46
CA ALA A 91 1.42 -3.68 11.67
C ALA A 91 0.67 -4.98 12.02
N SER A 92 -0.66 -5.02 11.88
CA SER A 92 -1.43 -6.26 12.10
C SER A 92 -1.10 -7.36 11.09
N ILE A 93 -0.58 -6.98 9.91
CA ILE A 93 -0.14 -7.94 8.90
C ILE A 93 1.25 -8.51 9.16
N GLY A 94 2.15 -7.68 9.70
CA GLY A 94 3.59 -7.97 9.72
C GLY A 94 4.01 -9.12 10.62
N GLY A 95 3.09 -9.70 11.40
CA GLY A 95 3.44 -10.47 12.58
C GLY A 95 4.09 -9.55 13.62
N ALA A 96 3.67 -9.65 14.88
CA ALA A 96 4.55 -9.21 15.94
C ALA A 96 5.88 -9.97 15.77
N ALA A 97 6.99 -9.23 15.79
CA ALA A 97 8.33 -9.80 15.80
C ALA A 97 8.49 -10.85 16.90
#